data_AF-A0A0F3NIW3-F1
#
_entry.id   AF-A0A0F3NIW3-F1
#
_cell.length_a   1.000
_cell.length_b   1.000
_cell.length_c   1.000
_cell.angle_alpha   90.00
_cell.angle_beta   90.00
_cell.angle_gamma   90.00
#
_symmetry.space_group_name_H-M   'P 1'
#
loop_
_entity.id
_entity.type
_entity.pdbx_description
1 polymer ?
#
loop_
_entity_poly.entity_id
_entity_poly.type
_entity_poly.pdbx_seq_one_letter_code
_entity_poly.pdbx_strand_id
1 'polypeptide(L)'
;MLKKIFAFSFITFFSRVLGLVRDALVAYHLGAQGLSDVFLAAFRLPNLFRAYFAEGSLSVSFVPQYSQKLSDPQEAQGFANQIFSLLFWFLTLFCLALAIFTPQVLGTFAQGF
;
A
#
# COMPACT_ATOMS: atom_id res chain seq x y z
N MET A 1 -24.69 11.86 5.38
CA MET A 1 -23.89 11.19 4.32
C MET A 1 -22.83 12.11 3.73
N LEU A 2 -23.20 13.31 3.25
CA LEU A 2 -22.28 14.29 2.62
C LEU A 2 -21.02 14.62 3.44
N LYS A 3 -21.14 14.84 4.75
CA LYS A 3 -20.01 15.18 5.63
C LYS A 3 -18.93 14.07 5.70
N LYS A 4 -19.34 12.80 5.65
CA LYS A 4 -18.41 11.65 5.68
C LYS A 4 -17.67 11.50 4.33
N ILE A 5 -18.40 11.68 3.23
CA ILE A 5 -17.83 11.69 1.87
C ILE A 5 -16.82 12.83 1.75
N PHE A 6 -17.19 14.03 2.18
CA PHE A 6 -16.30 15.19 2.14
C PHE A 6 -15.04 14.98 2.99
N ALA A 7 -15.17 14.45 4.20
CA ALA A 7 -14.02 14.15 5.05
C ALA A 7 -13.06 13.13 4.41
N PHE A 8 -13.59 12.06 3.81
CA PHE A 8 -12.79 11.04 3.13
C PHE A 8 -12.07 11.60 1.90
N SER A 9 -12.77 12.37 1.07
CA SER A 9 -12.19 13.03 -0.09
C SER A 9 -11.12 14.05 0.32
N PHE A 10 -11.35 14.80 1.40
CA PHE A 10 -10.39 15.77 1.92
C PHE A 10 -9.09 15.09 2.40
N ILE A 11 -9.21 14.00 3.17
CA ILE A 11 -8.05 13.20 3.61
C ILE A 11 -7.29 12.63 2.40
N THR A 12 -8.03 12.11 1.41
CA THR A 12 -7.43 11.56 0.17
C THR A 12 -6.70 12.65 -0.62
N PHE A 13 -7.31 13.83 -0.77
CA PHE A 13 -6.71 14.97 -1.43
C PHE A 13 -5.42 15.40 -0.73
N PHE A 14 -5.47 15.55 0.60
CA PHE A 14 -4.30 15.94 1.39
C PHE A 14 -3.17 14.91 1.29
N SER A 15 -3.50 13.62 1.30
CA SER A 15 -2.53 12.54 1.08
C SER A 15 -1.85 12.64 -0.29
N ARG A 16 -2.60 12.99 -1.35
CA ARG A 16 -2.02 13.21 -2.69
C ARG A 16 -1.13 14.44 -2.74
N VAL A 17 -1.53 15.54 -2.10
CA VAL A 17 -0.69 16.74 -2.00
C VAL A 17 0.62 16.44 -1.27
N LEU A 18 0.57 15.72 -0.16
CA LEU A 18 1.78 15.27 0.55
C LEU A 18 2.67 14.37 -0.32
N GLY A 19 2.07 13.48 -1.12
CA GLY A 19 2.81 12.67 -2.10
C GLY A 19 3.52 13.52 -3.15
N LEU A 20 2.86 14.54 -3.69
CA LEU A 20 3.46 15.49 -4.64
C LEU A 20 4.61 16.28 -4.01
N VAL A 21 4.43 16.74 -2.76
CA VAL A 21 5.48 17.44 -2.03
C VAL A 21 6.70 16.52 -1.82
N ARG A 22 6.47 15.26 -1.45
CA ARG A 22 7.55 14.26 -1.34
C ARG A 22 8.29 14.14 -2.67
N ASP A 23 7.58 13.98 -3.79
CA ASP A 23 8.22 13.79 -5.10
C ASP A 23 9.04 15.02 -5.51
N ALA A 24 8.54 16.23 -5.22
CA ALA A 24 9.27 17.47 -5.45
C ALA A 24 10.54 17.56 -4.58
N LEU A 25 10.46 17.18 -3.30
CA LEU A 25 11.62 17.15 -2.40
C LEU A 25 12.66 16.12 -2.84
N VAL A 26 12.23 14.95 -3.29
CA VAL A 26 13.10 13.89 -3.84
C VAL A 26 13.83 14.41 -5.07
N ALA A 27 13.13 15.01 -6.03
CA ALA A 27 13.74 15.59 -7.23
C ALA A 27 14.69 16.77 -6.90
N TYR A 28 14.36 17.57 -5.90
CA TYR A 28 15.21 18.69 -5.46
C TYR A 28 16.52 18.21 -4.83
N HIS A 29 16.47 17.20 -3.95
CA HIS A 29 17.66 16.72 -3.23
C HIS A 29 18.50 15.71 -4.03
N LEU A 30 17.87 14.85 -4.84
CA LEU A 30 18.55 13.80 -5.62
C LEU A 30 18.85 14.21 -7.07
N GLY A 31 18.41 15.40 -7.48
CA GLY A 31 18.48 15.86 -8.87
C GLY A 31 17.30 15.36 -9.71
N ALA A 32 17.02 16.07 -10.81
CA ALA A 32 15.87 15.82 -11.67
C ALA A 32 15.98 14.55 -12.54
N GLN A 33 17.16 13.93 -12.62
CA GLN A 33 17.43 12.75 -13.46
C GLN A 33 18.35 11.75 -12.73
N GLY A 34 18.05 10.46 -12.87
CA GLY A 34 18.86 9.36 -12.32
C GLY A 34 18.36 8.87 -10.95
N LEU A 35 18.91 9.40 -9.85
CA LEU A 35 18.62 8.87 -8.50
C LEU A 35 17.15 9.05 -8.07
N SER A 36 16.51 10.15 -8.47
CA SER A 36 15.09 10.40 -8.23
C SER A 36 14.21 9.41 -8.99
N ASP A 37 14.57 9.10 -10.23
CA ASP A 37 13.88 8.13 -11.07
C ASP A 37 13.97 6.70 -10.51
N VAL A 38 15.16 6.29 -10.06
CA VAL A 38 15.38 5.01 -9.38
C VAL A 38 14.57 4.95 -8.08
N PHE A 39 14.55 6.03 -7.30
CA PHE A 39 13.74 6.11 -6.08
C PHE A 39 12.25 5.95 -6.38
N LEU A 40 11.73 6.66 -7.39
CA LEU A 40 10.33 6.57 -7.78
C LEU A 40 9.98 5.18 -8.34
N ALA A 41 10.89 4.57 -9.10
CA ALA A 41 10.76 3.20 -9.59
C ALA A 41 10.70 2.19 -8.44
N ALA A 42 11.60 2.31 -7.46
CA ALA A 42 11.59 1.49 -6.26
C ALA A 42 10.28 1.69 -5.46
N PHE A 43 9.78 2.92 -5.36
CA PHE A 43 8.55 3.24 -4.66
C PHE A 43 7.28 2.66 -5.33
N ARG A 44 7.32 2.37 -6.63
CA ARG A 44 6.17 1.73 -7.32
C ARG A 44 5.86 0.36 -6.75
N LEU A 45 6.89 -0.40 -6.39
CA LEU A 45 6.71 -1.79 -5.99
C LEU A 45 5.86 -1.90 -4.70
N PRO A 46 6.20 -1.20 -3.58
CA PRO A 46 5.31 -1.12 -2.42
C PRO A 46 3.91 -0.57 -2.73
N ASN A 47 3.82 0.43 -3.61
CA ASN A 47 2.56 1.03 -4.01
C ASN A 47 1.64 0.05 -4.75
N LEU A 48 2.19 -0.81 -5.61
CA LEU A 48 1.45 -1.85 -6.30
C LEU A 48 0.86 -2.84 -5.28
N PHE A 49 1.65 -3.30 -4.31
CA PHE A 49 1.13 -4.18 -3.24
C PHE A 49 0.00 -3.52 -2.45
N ARG A 50 0.19 -2.26 -2.05
CA ARG A 50 -0.85 -1.50 -1.36
C ARG A 50 -2.13 -1.38 -2.19
N ALA A 51 -2.01 -1.14 -3.49
CA ALA A 51 -3.16 -1.04 -4.39
C ALA A 51 -3.91 -2.38 -4.54
N TYR A 52 -3.20 -3.49 -4.76
CA TYR A 52 -3.81 -4.80 -4.94
C TYR A 52 -4.43 -5.37 -3.65
N PHE A 53 -3.72 -5.26 -2.53
CA PHE A 53 -4.09 -5.94 -1.29
C PHE A 53 -4.84 -5.06 -0.28
N ALA A 54 -4.74 -3.72 -0.34
CA ALA A 54 -5.38 -2.86 0.67
C ALA A 54 -6.51 -1.98 0.08
N GLU A 55 -6.32 -1.39 -1.10
CA GLU A 55 -7.29 -0.43 -1.64
C GLU A 55 -8.55 -1.07 -2.27
N GLY A 56 -8.43 -2.25 -2.89
CA GLY A 56 -9.52 -2.82 -3.69
C GLY A 56 -10.08 -4.13 -3.16
N SER A 57 -9.33 -5.23 -3.34
CA SER A 57 -9.91 -6.58 -3.24
C SER A 57 -10.17 -7.03 -1.81
N LEU A 58 -9.27 -6.70 -0.88
CA LEU A 58 -9.42 -7.09 0.53
C LEU A 58 -10.56 -6.33 1.18
N SER A 59 -10.62 -5.00 1.06
CA SER A 59 -11.67 -4.19 1.68
C SER A 59 -13.07 -4.57 1.19
N VAL A 60 -13.21 -4.84 -0.13
CA VAL A 60 -14.50 -5.27 -0.72
C VAL A 60 -14.95 -6.63 -0.19
N SER A 61 -14.02 -7.56 0.05
CA SER A 61 -14.36 -8.91 0.54
C SER A 61 -14.47 -8.99 2.08
N PHE A 62 -13.67 -8.19 2.79
CA PHE A 62 -13.55 -8.18 4.24
C PHE A 62 -14.71 -7.45 4.90
N VAL A 63 -15.05 -6.24 4.44
CA VAL A 63 -16.05 -5.38 5.11
C VAL A 63 -17.42 -6.05 5.22
N PRO A 64 -17.97 -6.71 4.17
CA PRO A 64 -19.25 -7.41 4.28
C PRO A 64 -19.21 -8.57 5.28
N GLN A 65 -18.16 -9.38 5.27
CA GLN A 65 -18.02 -10.52 6.19
C GLN A 65 -17.79 -10.09 7.64
N TYR A 66 -16.98 -9.05 7.85
CA TYR A 66 -16.78 -8.46 9.16
C TYR A 66 -18.07 -7.84 9.71
N SER A 67 -18.84 -7.15 8.86
CA SER A 67 -20.13 -6.56 9.25
C SER A 67 -21.16 -7.60 9.67
N GLN A 68 -21.15 -8.80 9.09
CA GLN A 68 -22.04 -9.90 9.49
C GLN A 68 -21.70 -10.45 10.88
N LYS A 69 -20.43 -10.38 11.28
CA LYS A 69 -19.94 -10.89 12.58
C LYS A 69 -20.00 -9.83 13.69
N LEU A 70 -20.37 -8.60 13.37
CA LEU A 70 -20.34 -7.46 14.30
C LEU A 70 -21.27 -7.61 15.52
N SER A 71 -22.25 -8.51 15.44
CA SER A 71 -23.18 -8.83 16.53
C SER A 71 -22.50 -9.52 17.72
N ASP A 72 -21.41 -10.24 17.49
CA ASP A 72 -20.56 -10.81 18.53
C ASP A 72 -19.15 -10.20 18.44
N PRO A 73 -18.76 -9.33 19.40
CA PRO A 73 -17.44 -8.71 19.42
C PRO A 73 -16.29 -9.72 19.39
N GLN A 74 -16.44 -10.88 20.03
CA GLN A 74 -15.39 -11.91 20.06
C GLN A 74 -15.22 -12.56 18.69
N GLU A 75 -16.33 -12.87 18.01
CA GLU A 75 -16.31 -13.46 16.68
C GLU A 75 -15.77 -12.48 15.63
N ALA A 76 -16.20 -11.22 15.66
CA ALA A 76 -15.69 -10.16 14.78
C ALA A 76 -14.18 -9.97 14.96
N GLN A 77 -13.72 -9.90 16.21
CA GLN A 77 -12.31 -9.70 16.51
C GLN A 77 -11.47 -10.93 16.16
N GLY A 78 -11.97 -12.14 16.39
CA GLY A 78 -11.34 -13.39 15.96
C GLY A 78 -11.15 -13.45 14.45
N PHE A 79 -12.21 -13.11 13.68
CA PHE A 79 -12.14 -13.04 12.22
C PHE A 79 -11.14 -11.99 11.73
N ALA A 80 -11.18 -10.76 12.27
CA ALA A 80 -10.23 -9.72 11.92
C ALA A 80 -8.78 -10.14 12.22
N ASN A 81 -8.52 -10.70 13.41
CA ASN A 81 -7.19 -11.17 13.79
C ASN A 81 -6.69 -12.26 12.84
N GLN A 82 -7.56 -13.19 12.44
CA GLN A 82 -7.17 -14.27 11.53
C GLN A 82 -6.78 -13.72 10.15
N ILE A 83 -7.59 -12.82 9.58
CA ILE A 83 -7.31 -12.21 8.28
C ILE A 83 -6.05 -11.33 8.34
N PHE A 84 -5.91 -10.49 9.36
CA PHE A 84 -4.73 -9.64 9.52
C PHE A 84 -3.46 -10.43 9.81
N SER A 85 -3.54 -11.52 10.57
CA SER A 85 -2.38 -12.39 10.81
C SER A 85 -1.92 -13.08 9.53
N LEU A 86 -2.86 -13.56 8.71
CA LEU A 86 -2.56 -14.15 7.41
C LEU A 86 -1.93 -13.12 6.46
N LEU A 87 -2.52 -11.93 6.39
CA LEU A 87 -1.98 -10.84 5.58
C LEU A 87 -0.58 -10.42 6.06
N PHE A 88 -0.37 -10.33 7.37
CA PHE A 88 0.92 -9.99 7.96
C PHE A 88 1.99 -10.99 7.55
N TRP A 89 1.78 -12.29 7.81
CA TRP A 89 2.76 -13.32 7.47
C TRP A 89 3.01 -13.41 5.97
N PHE A 90 1.95 -13.32 5.16
CA PHE A 90 2.08 -13.28 3.71
C PHE A 90 2.95 -12.11 3.25
N LEU A 91 2.66 -10.88 3.69
CA LEU A 91 3.42 -9.70 3.30
C LEU A 91 4.85 -9.74 3.83
N THR A 92 5.08 -10.23 5.05
CA THR A 92 6.43 -10.39 5.61
C THR A 92 7.25 -11.35 4.78
N LEU A 93 6.75 -12.55 4.50
CA LEU A 93 7.45 -13.55 3.69
C LEU A 93 7.69 -13.04 2.27
N PHE A 94 6.70 -12.37 1.70
CA PHE A 94 6.78 -11.79 0.37
C PHE A 94 7.84 -10.67 0.30
N CYS A 95 7.84 -9.73 1.24
CA CYS A 95 8.86 -8.68 1.33
C CYS A 95 10.27 -9.26 1.57
N LEU A 96 10.40 -10.30 2.40
CA LEU A 96 11.67 -10.99 2.60
C LEU A 96 12.16 -11.68 1.32
N ALA A 97 11.26 -12.35 0.59
CA ALA A 97 11.59 -12.94 -0.69
C ALA A 97 12.08 -11.87 -1.68
N LEU A 98 11.37 -10.75 -1.81
CA LEU A 98 11.81 -9.64 -2.65
C LEU A 98 13.16 -9.07 -2.22
N ALA A 99 13.41 -8.92 -0.92
CA ALA A 99 14.68 -8.44 -0.41
C ALA A 99 15.84 -9.39 -0.80
N ILE A 100 15.64 -10.70 -0.70
CA ILE A 100 16.62 -11.72 -1.09
C ILE A 100 16.83 -11.73 -2.62
N PHE A 101 15.75 -11.65 -3.39
CA PHE A 101 15.77 -11.70 -4.85
C PHE A 101 15.88 -10.32 -5.51
N THR A 102 16.28 -9.29 -4.75
CA THR A 102 16.45 -7.91 -5.25
C THR A 102 17.26 -7.85 -6.55
N PRO A 103 18.42 -8.52 -6.71
CA PRO A 103 19.19 -8.40 -7.96
C PRO A 103 18.45 -8.97 -9.18
N GLN A 104 17.68 -10.06 -9.02
CA GLN A 104 16.87 -10.64 -10.10
C GLN A 104 15.66 -9.75 -10.42
N VAL A 105 15.03 -9.17 -9.40
CA VAL A 105 13.86 -8.28 -9.53
C VAL A 105 14.27 -6.97 -10.23
N LEU A 106 15.39 -6.37 -9.84
CA LEU A 106 15.92 -5.17 -10.50
C LEU A 106 16.22 -5.44 -11.98
N GLY A 107 16.77 -6.61 -12.30
CA GLY A 107 17.05 -7.02 -13.68
C GLY A 107 15.82 -7.07 -14.59
N THR A 108 14.60 -7.19 -14.05
CA THR A 108 13.34 -7.18 -14.83
C THR A 108 12.56 -5.88 -14.71
N PHE A 109 12.59 -5.21 -13.56
CA PHE A 109 11.78 -4.01 -13.28
C PHE A 109 12.53 -2.70 -13.54
N ALA A 110 13.85 -2.72 -13.60
CA ALA A 110 14.70 -1.54 -13.79
C ALA A 110 15.39 -1.49 -15.17
N GLN A 111 14.91 -2.24 -16.19
CA GLN A 111 15.51 -2.25 -17.55
C GLN A 111 15.41 -0.92 -18.34
N GLY A 112 15.20 0.21 -17.67
CA GLY A 112 15.12 1.55 -18.25
C GLY A 112 15.53 2.68 -17.30
N PHE A 113 16.23 2.36 -16.21
CA PHE A 113 16.78 3.31 -15.23
C PHE A 113 18.27 3.06 -15.01
#